data_AF-A0A934X027-F1
#
_entry.id   AF-A0A934X027-F1
#
_cell.length_a   1.000
_cell.length_b   1.000
_cell.length_c   1.000
_cell.angle_alpha   90.00
_cell.angle_beta   90.00
_cell.angle_gamma   90.00
#
_symmetry.space_group_name_H-M   'P 1'
#
loop_
_entity.id
_entity.type
_entity.pdbx_description
1 polymer ?
#
loop_
_entity_poly.entity_id
_entity_poly.type
_entity_poly.pdbx_seq_one_letter_code
_entity_poly.pdbx_strand_id
1 'polypeptide(L)'
;MSFLFVLACLGVINGILIGAYRLLKPQRKVQDIYLGGLLIVLSIRIGKSVIYYFSENVDLLILQIGLSACLFIGPFYYMFLKSVRLKEKKPGRADLILLILLFISITIVGFIYPYRHFPAVWNGYIVFVIYAFWSLFILMGIVQYVKVLRQSGFSCFVRDVIALNSPY
;
A
#
# COMPACT_ATOMS: atom_id res chain seq x y z
N MET A 1 15.23 1.14 -26.42
CA MET A 1 14.39 1.48 -25.24
C MET A 1 13.03 1.91 -25.73
N SER A 2 11.96 1.18 -25.39
CA SER A 2 10.60 1.43 -25.88
C SER A 2 9.93 2.58 -25.11
N PHE A 3 9.06 3.37 -25.75
CA PHE A 3 8.32 4.48 -25.11
C PHE A 3 7.57 4.07 -23.82
N LEU A 4 7.05 2.84 -23.79
CA LEU A 4 6.40 2.24 -22.63
C LEU A 4 7.31 2.17 -21.39
N PHE A 5 8.61 1.93 -21.56
CA PHE A 5 9.57 1.91 -20.45
C PHE A 5 9.70 3.29 -19.81
N VAL A 6 9.85 4.33 -20.63
CA VAL A 6 9.97 5.71 -20.15
C VAL A 6 8.71 6.14 -19.41
N LEU A 7 7.53 5.85 -20.00
CA LEU A 7 6.25 6.18 -19.38
C LEU A 7 6.05 5.45 -18.04
N ALA A 8 6.41 4.17 -17.97
CA ALA A 8 6.30 3.38 -16.75
C ALA A 8 7.25 3.88 -15.65
N CYS A 9 8.52 4.16 -16.00
CA CYS A 9 9.48 4.76 -15.08
C CYS A 9 9.02 6.13 -14.56
N LEU A 10 8.45 6.96 -15.44
CA LEU A 10 7.89 8.26 -15.06
C LEU A 10 6.72 8.11 -14.08
N GLY A 11 5.86 7.10 -14.28
CA GLY A 11 4.80 6.75 -13.33
C GLY A 11 5.34 6.31 -11.96
N VAL A 12 6.36 5.45 -11.94
CA VAL A 12 7.02 4.98 -10.70
C VAL A 12 7.61 6.15 -9.93
N ILE A 13 8.37 7.03 -10.61
CA ILE A 13 9.01 8.20 -10.01
C ILE A 13 7.95 9.15 -9.44
N ASN A 14 6.89 9.45 -10.19
CA ASN A 14 5.81 10.33 -9.71
C ASN A 14 5.11 9.76 -8.48
N GLY A 15 4.85 8.44 -8.46
CA GLY A 15 4.26 7.79 -7.28
C GLY A 15 5.15 7.88 -6.05
N ILE A 16 6.47 7.70 -6.21
CA ILE A 16 7.44 7.86 -5.11
C ILE A 16 7.47 9.32 -4.64
N LEU A 17 7.48 10.28 -5.57
CA LEU A 17 7.55 11.71 -5.24
C LEU A 17 6.32 12.16 -4.45
N ILE A 18 5.11 11.81 -4.91
CA ILE A 18 3.86 12.14 -4.22
C ILE A 18 3.80 11.44 -2.85
N GLY A 19 4.23 10.17 -2.80
CA GLY A 19 4.29 9.40 -1.55
C GLY A 19 5.23 10.04 -0.53
N ALA A 20 6.45 10.39 -0.95
CA ALA A 20 7.44 11.05 -0.12
C ALA A 20 6.97 12.44 0.33
N TYR A 21 6.39 13.23 -0.57
CA TYR A 21 5.83 14.54 -0.23
C TYR A 21 4.76 14.44 0.87
N ARG A 22 3.85 13.46 0.76
CA ARG A 22 2.81 13.22 1.78
C ARG A 22 3.40 12.80 3.12
N LEU A 23 4.48 12.03 3.12
CA LEU A 23 5.20 11.68 4.33
C LEU A 23 5.92 12.89 4.93
N LEU A 24 6.59 13.74 4.15
CA LEU A 24 7.43 14.82 4.69
C LEU A 24 6.66 16.07 5.14
N LYS A 25 5.34 16.13 4.91
CA LYS A 25 4.52 17.30 5.24
C LYS A 25 4.47 17.58 6.77
N PRO A 26 4.73 18.82 7.24
CA PRO A 26 4.81 19.15 8.67
C PRO A 26 3.51 18.96 9.47
N GLN A 27 2.36 19.22 8.85
CA GLN A 27 1.01 19.06 9.44
C GLN A 27 0.29 17.87 8.78
N ARG A 28 1.00 16.75 8.61
CA ARG A 28 0.49 15.55 7.95
C ARG A 28 -0.60 14.90 8.80
N LYS A 29 -1.76 14.64 8.19
CA LYS A 29 -2.80 13.83 8.82
C LYS A 29 -2.38 12.37 8.78
N VAL A 30 -2.90 11.55 9.68
CA VAL A 30 -2.59 10.10 9.74
C VAL A 30 -2.90 9.41 8.41
N GLN A 31 -4.01 9.79 7.76
CA GLN A 31 -4.36 9.33 6.41
C GLN A 31 -3.29 9.66 5.35
N ASP A 32 -2.60 10.80 5.48
CA ASP A 32 -1.58 11.19 4.51
C ASP A 32 -0.32 10.34 4.69
N ILE A 33 -0.03 9.92 5.93
CA ILE A 33 1.07 9.01 6.24
C ILE A 33 0.83 7.64 5.62
N TYR A 34 -0.34 7.03 5.89
CA TYR A 34 -0.65 5.71 5.35
C TYR A 34 -0.78 5.72 3.83
N LEU A 35 -1.36 6.78 3.24
CA LEU A 35 -1.41 6.91 1.79
C LEU A 35 -0.02 7.12 1.18
N GLY A 36 0.84 7.91 1.82
CA GLY A 36 2.21 8.11 1.36
C GLY A 36 3.01 6.79 1.35
N GLY A 37 2.91 6.01 2.42
CA GLY A 37 3.48 4.66 2.48
C GLY A 37 2.92 3.73 1.41
N LEU A 38 1.59 3.70 1.24
CA LEU A 38 0.93 2.91 0.21
C LEU A 38 1.44 3.23 -1.20
N LEU A 39 1.59 4.51 -1.54
CA LEU A 39 2.08 4.97 -2.84
C LEU A 39 3.53 4.52 -3.09
N ILE A 40 4.42 4.65 -2.11
CA ILE A 40 5.81 4.22 -2.22
C ILE A 40 5.89 2.70 -2.45
N VAL A 41 5.16 1.93 -1.65
CA VAL A 41 5.18 0.47 -1.73
C VAL A 41 4.59 -0.02 -3.06
N LEU A 42 3.52 0.61 -3.55
CA LEU A 42 2.97 0.35 -4.89
C LEU A 42 3.97 0.69 -5.99
N SER A 43 4.62 1.85 -5.91
CA SER A 43 5.66 2.24 -6.87
C SER A 43 6.82 1.25 -6.91
N ILE A 44 7.29 0.73 -5.76
CA ILE A 44 8.33 -0.31 -5.71
C ILE A 44 7.85 -1.58 -6.43
N ARG A 45 6.58 -1.99 -6.21
CA ARG A 45 6.01 -3.17 -6.85
C ARG A 45 5.90 -3.02 -8.37
N ILE A 46 5.45 -1.86 -8.83
CA ILE A 46 5.38 -1.53 -10.26
C ILE A 46 6.80 -1.49 -10.83
N GLY A 47 7.74 -0.81 -10.17
CA GLY A 47 9.14 -0.71 -10.57
C GLY A 47 9.81 -2.07 -10.76
N LYS A 48 9.61 -3.02 -9.82
CA LYS A 48 10.06 -4.41 -9.99
C LYS A 48 9.55 -5.01 -11.29
N SER A 49 8.26 -4.85 -11.58
CA SER A 49 7.63 -5.44 -12.77
C SER A 49 8.13 -4.78 -14.07
N VAL A 50 8.38 -3.48 -14.05
CA VAL A 50 8.99 -2.75 -15.17
C VAL A 50 10.41 -3.25 -15.43
N ILE A 51 11.25 -3.34 -14.39
CA ILE A 51 12.62 -3.86 -14.53
C ILE A 51 12.61 -5.30 -15.04
N TYR A 52 11.73 -6.15 -14.49
CA TYR A 52 11.55 -7.53 -14.91
C TYR A 52 11.14 -7.69 -16.38
N TYR A 53 10.27 -6.81 -16.88
CA TYR A 53 9.80 -6.90 -18.26
C TYR A 53 10.86 -6.42 -19.27
N PHE A 54 11.64 -5.41 -18.92
CA PHE A 54 12.57 -4.75 -19.85
C PHE A 54 14.04 -5.19 -19.69
N SER A 55 14.36 -6.03 -18.70
CA SER A 55 15.72 -6.54 -18.47
C SER A 55 15.74 -8.06 -18.49
N GLU A 56 16.62 -8.64 -19.30
CA GLU A 56 16.79 -10.09 -19.42
C GLU A 56 17.46 -10.72 -18.19
N ASN A 57 18.22 -9.94 -17.42
CA ASN A 57 18.96 -10.40 -16.24
C ASN A 57 18.63 -9.54 -15.01
N VAL A 58 17.49 -9.83 -14.36
CA VAL A 58 17.12 -9.15 -13.13
C VAL A 58 17.70 -9.83 -11.91
N ASP A 59 18.35 -9.05 -11.05
CA ASP A 59 18.83 -9.55 -9.78
C ASP A 59 17.66 -10.05 -8.92
N LEU A 60 17.79 -11.28 -8.43
CA LEU A 60 16.86 -11.96 -7.56
C LEU A 60 16.55 -11.15 -6.28
N LEU A 61 17.49 -10.28 -5.85
CA LEU A 61 17.25 -9.32 -4.77
C LEU A 61 16.15 -8.31 -5.11
N ILE A 62 16.08 -7.83 -6.35
CA ILE A 62 15.02 -6.90 -6.80
C ILE A 62 13.67 -7.61 -6.77
N LEU A 63 13.62 -8.90 -7.16
CA LEU A 63 12.40 -9.70 -7.07
C LEU A 63 11.92 -9.86 -5.62
N GLN A 64 12.85 -10.12 -4.69
CA GLN A 64 12.58 -10.25 -3.27
C GLN A 64 12.05 -8.94 -2.68
N ILE A 65 12.70 -7.81 -2.96
CA ILE A 65 12.25 -6.48 -2.49
C ILE A 65 10.83 -6.18 -2.99
N GLY A 66 10.56 -6.42 -4.27
CA GLY A 66 9.21 -6.20 -4.83
C GLY A 66 8.15 -7.17 -4.31
N LEU A 67 8.52 -8.36 -3.84
CA LEU A 67 7.62 -9.31 -3.17
C LEU A 67 7.34 -8.90 -1.73
N SER A 68 8.38 -8.50 -1.00
CA SER A 68 8.25 -7.93 0.34
C SER A 68 7.36 -6.70 0.34
N ALA A 69 7.53 -5.80 -0.64
CA ALA A 69 6.65 -4.65 -0.82
C ALA A 69 5.19 -5.08 -1.00
N CYS A 70 4.91 -6.15 -1.74
CA CYS A 70 3.54 -6.64 -1.94
C CYS A 70 2.81 -6.96 -0.63
N LEU A 71 3.53 -7.54 0.34
CA LEU A 71 2.99 -7.86 1.66
C LEU A 71 2.50 -6.60 2.42
N PHE A 72 3.17 -5.46 2.21
CA PHE A 72 2.83 -4.19 2.86
C PHE A 72 1.65 -3.46 2.21
N ILE A 73 1.38 -3.68 0.91
CA ILE A 73 0.30 -2.98 0.18
C ILE A 73 -1.05 -3.16 0.90
N GLY A 74 -1.36 -4.38 1.33
CA GLY A 74 -2.63 -4.71 1.99
C GLY A 74 -2.83 -3.97 3.32
N PRO A 75 -1.93 -4.13 4.31
CA PRO A 75 -1.98 -3.42 5.57
C PRO A 75 -2.03 -1.89 5.42
N PHE A 76 -1.20 -1.29 4.55
CA PHE A 76 -1.24 0.15 4.31
C PHE A 76 -2.59 0.61 3.74
N TYR A 77 -3.18 -0.15 2.82
CA TYR A 77 -4.50 0.15 2.26
C TYR A 77 -5.60 0.10 3.31
N TYR A 78 -5.62 -0.95 4.13
CA TYR A 78 -6.59 -1.10 5.20
C TYR A 78 -6.47 0.02 6.25
N MET A 79 -5.24 0.32 6.70
CA MET A 79 -4.98 1.38 7.68
C MET A 79 -5.33 2.76 7.14
N PHE A 80 -5.06 3.01 5.86
CA PHE A 80 -5.48 4.24 5.19
C PHE A 80 -7.00 4.42 5.28
N LEU A 81 -7.78 3.43 4.83
CA LEU A 81 -9.25 3.51 4.88
C LEU A 81 -9.80 3.60 6.30
N LYS A 82 -9.21 2.87 7.25
CA LYS A 82 -9.55 2.98 8.68
C LYS A 82 -9.33 4.40 9.19
N SER A 83 -8.20 5.03 8.85
CA SER A 83 -7.85 6.39 9.28
C SER A 83 -8.78 7.45 8.67
N VAL A 84 -9.23 7.25 7.42
CA VAL A 84 -10.22 8.12 6.75
C VAL A 84 -11.57 8.02 7.46
N ARG A 85 -12.03 6.79 7.77
CA ARG A 85 -13.31 6.55 8.44
C ARG A 85 -13.37 7.15 9.84
N LEU A 86 -12.35 6.89 10.65
CA LEU A 86 -12.31 7.27 12.06
C LEU A 86 -11.75 8.68 12.29
N LYS A 87 -11.26 9.35 11.23
CA LYS A 87 -10.58 10.66 11.30
C LYS A 87 -9.51 10.69 12.39
N GLU A 88 -8.70 9.62 12.46
CA GLU A 88 -7.73 9.45 13.53
C GLU A 88 -6.70 10.58 13.54
N LYS A 89 -6.49 11.18 14.71
CA LYS A 89 -5.48 12.24 14.91
C LYS A 89 -4.07 11.67 15.10
N LYS A 90 -3.94 10.40 15.49
CA LYS A 90 -2.65 9.71 15.72
C LYS A 90 -2.70 8.29 15.16
N PRO A 91 -1.58 7.74 14.64
CA PRO A 91 -1.53 6.36 14.21
C PRO A 91 -1.75 5.42 15.41
N GLY A 92 -2.62 4.42 15.24
CA GLY A 92 -2.86 3.42 16.27
C GLY A 92 -1.59 2.63 16.60
N ARG A 93 -1.31 2.40 17.90
CA ARG A 93 -0.17 1.58 18.34
C ARG A 93 -0.21 0.17 17.74
N ALA A 94 -1.40 -0.44 17.67
CA ALA A 94 -1.59 -1.76 17.08
C ALA A 94 -1.24 -1.81 15.58
N ASP A 95 -1.57 -0.73 14.84
CA ASP A 95 -1.26 -0.63 13.42
C ASP A 95 0.25 -0.55 13.19
N LEU A 96 0.95 0.22 14.03
CA LEU A 96 2.41 0.34 13.99
C LEU A 96 3.10 -0.98 14.37
N ILE A 97 2.60 -1.67 15.41
CA ILE A 97 3.10 -3.00 15.81
C ILE A 97 2.92 -4.01 14.66
N LEU A 98 1.76 -4.01 13.98
CA LEU A 98 1.52 -4.90 12.85
C LEU A 98 2.54 -4.64 11.72
N LEU A 99 2.78 -3.38 11.35
CA LEU A 99 3.76 -3.02 10.32
C LEU A 99 5.18 -3.45 10.70
N ILE A 100 5.59 -3.21 11.95
CA ILE A 100 6.91 -3.61 12.45
C ILE A 100 7.05 -5.13 12.48
N LEU A 101 6.04 -5.85 12.96
CA LEU A 101 6.04 -7.31 12.99
C LEU A 101 6.17 -7.89 11.57
N LEU A 102 5.43 -7.32 10.62
CA LEU A 102 5.50 -7.70 9.20
C LEU A 102 6.90 -7.46 8.62
N PHE A 103 7.50 -6.31 8.95
CA PHE A 103 8.86 -5.95 8.53
C PHE A 103 9.93 -6.88 9.10
N ILE A 104 9.83 -7.21 10.39
CA ILE A 104 10.73 -8.16 11.03
C ILE A 104 10.55 -9.54 10.41
N SER A 105 9.31 -10.00 10.25
CA SER A 105 9.00 -11.31 9.67
C SER A 105 9.59 -11.45 8.26
N ILE A 106 9.41 -10.46 7.39
CA ILE A 106 9.91 -10.54 6.01
C ILE A 106 11.44 -10.43 5.94
N THR A 107 12.06 -9.67 6.85
CA THR A 107 13.52 -9.56 6.93
C THR A 107 14.14 -10.87 7.41
N ILE A 108 13.56 -11.50 8.43
CA ILE A 108 14.00 -12.81 8.94
C ILE A 108 13.85 -13.88 7.85
N VAL A 109 12.69 -13.96 7.21
CA VAL A 109 12.47 -14.92 6.11
C VAL A 109 13.45 -14.67 4.96
N GLY A 110 13.70 -13.41 4.61
CA GLY A 110 14.65 -13.03 3.58
C GLY A 110 16.11 -13.32 3.90
N PHE A 111 16.48 -13.36 5.19
CA PHE A 111 17.83 -13.70 5.66
C PHE A 111 18.05 -15.21 5.76
N ILE A 112 17.06 -15.95 6.27
CA ILE A 112 17.14 -17.42 6.44
C ILE A 112 17.00 -18.13 5.09
N TYR A 113 16.07 -17.67 4.25
CA TYR A 113 15.80 -18.24 2.93
C TYR A 113 16.06 -17.19 1.84
N PRO A 114 17.34 -16.89 1.53
CA PRO A 114 17.67 -15.96 0.46
C PRO A 114 17.13 -16.48 -0.88
N TYR A 115 16.46 -15.59 -1.63
CA TYR A 115 15.81 -15.94 -2.91
C TYR A 115 16.78 -16.61 -3.90
N ARG A 116 18.07 -16.24 -3.83
CA ARG A 116 19.13 -16.79 -4.69
C ARG A 116 19.33 -18.29 -4.55
N HIS A 117 19.16 -18.84 -3.35
CA HIS A 117 19.45 -20.26 -3.08
C HIS A 117 18.20 -21.14 -3.11
N PHE A 118 17.01 -20.59 -2.86
CA PHE A 118 15.76 -21.36 -2.78
C PHE A 118 14.60 -20.75 -3.61
N PRO A 119 14.75 -20.57 -4.94
CA PRO A 119 13.71 -19.97 -5.77
C PRO A 119 12.41 -20.81 -5.83
N ALA A 120 12.49 -22.13 -5.67
CA ALA A 120 11.33 -23.02 -5.65
C ALA A 120 10.41 -22.78 -4.44
N VAL A 121 11.00 -22.57 -3.24
CA VAL A 121 10.25 -22.28 -2.00
C VAL A 121 9.58 -20.91 -2.09
N TRP A 122 10.29 -19.94 -2.68
CA TRP A 122 9.76 -18.60 -2.89
C TRP A 122 8.57 -18.59 -3.84
N ASN A 123 8.74 -19.12 -5.06
CA ASN A 123 7.68 -19.09 -6.07
C ASN A 123 6.45 -19.95 -5.71
N GLY A 124 6.64 -21.02 -4.93
CA GLY A 124 5.54 -21.85 -4.45
C GLY A 124 4.88 -21.28 -3.19
N TYR A 125 5.50 -21.52 -2.04
CA TYR A 125 4.87 -21.28 -0.73
C TYR A 125 4.85 -19.80 -0.34
N ILE A 126 6.00 -19.11 -0.40
CA ILE A 126 6.12 -17.75 0.14
C ILE A 126 5.28 -16.77 -0.67
N VAL A 127 5.38 -16.81 -1.99
CA VAL A 127 4.59 -15.97 -2.90
C VAL A 127 3.09 -16.21 -2.70
N PHE A 128 2.66 -17.46 -2.56
CA PHE A 128 1.26 -17.79 -2.30
C PHE A 128 0.77 -17.18 -0.98
N VAL A 129 1.53 -17.35 0.11
CA VAL A 129 1.20 -16.77 1.42
C VAL A 129 1.15 -15.24 1.35
N ILE A 130 2.10 -14.60 0.68
CA ILE A 130 2.10 -13.14 0.48
C ILE A 130 0.84 -12.70 -0.27
N TYR A 131 0.46 -13.39 -1.35
CA TYR A 131 -0.73 -13.02 -2.13
C TYR A 131 -2.03 -13.32 -1.40
N ALA A 132 -2.12 -14.41 -0.65
CA ALA A 132 -3.27 -14.72 0.19
C ALA A 132 -3.45 -13.67 1.30
N PHE A 133 -2.35 -13.27 1.95
CA PHE A 133 -2.37 -12.22 2.97
C PHE A 133 -2.75 -10.87 2.34
N TRP A 134 -2.13 -10.52 1.22
CA TRP A 134 -2.44 -9.30 0.48
C TRP A 134 -3.92 -9.25 0.09
N SER A 135 -4.47 -10.32 -0.50
CA SER A 135 -5.87 -10.36 -0.96
C SER A 135 -6.84 -10.26 0.21
N LEU A 136 -6.58 -10.94 1.33
CA LEU A 136 -7.40 -10.85 2.54
C LEU A 136 -7.47 -9.40 3.06
N PHE A 137 -6.34 -8.69 3.11
CA PHE A 137 -6.32 -7.29 3.54
C PHE A 137 -7.00 -6.35 2.56
N ILE A 138 -6.90 -6.60 1.26
CA ILE A 138 -7.66 -5.86 0.24
C ILE A 138 -9.16 -6.06 0.45
N LEU A 139 -9.63 -7.30 0.66
CA LEU A 139 -11.05 -7.58 0.94
C LEU A 139 -11.54 -6.85 2.19
N MET A 140 -10.78 -6.89 3.28
CA MET A 140 -11.10 -6.13 4.49
C MET A 140 -11.14 -4.62 4.22
N GLY A 141 -10.22 -4.12 3.39
CA GLY A 141 -10.21 -2.74 2.93
C GLY A 141 -11.46 -2.39 2.13
N ILE A 142 -11.89 -3.23 1.17
CA ILE A 142 -13.11 -3.01 0.38
C ILE A 142 -14.35 -2.90 1.29
N VAL A 143 -14.49 -3.81 2.27
CA VAL A 143 -15.58 -3.73 3.26
C VAL A 143 -15.56 -2.39 3.99
N GLN A 144 -14.37 -1.90 4.35
CA GLN A 144 -14.21 -0.62 5.03
C GLN A 144 -14.50 0.58 4.11
N TYR A 145 -14.11 0.50 2.84
CA TYR A 145 -14.42 1.50 1.82
C TYR A 145 -15.93 1.64 1.61
N VAL A 146 -16.66 0.53 1.50
CA VAL A 146 -18.14 0.56 1.37
C VAL A 146 -18.79 1.25 2.57
N LYS A 147 -18.28 1.03 3.78
CA LYS A 147 -18.77 1.73 4.98
C LYS A 147 -18.47 3.23 4.95
N VAL A 148 -17.30 3.63 4.47
CA VAL A 148 -16.93 5.05 4.30
C VAL A 148 -17.84 5.74 3.28
N LEU A 149 -18.15 5.08 2.17
CA LEU A 149 -19.08 5.60 1.16
C LEU A 149 -20.49 5.81 1.74
N ARG A 150 -21.00 4.81 2.48
CA ARG A 150 -22.32 4.90 3.12
C ARG A 150 -22.40 6.06 4.13
N GLN A 151 -21.36 6.25 4.93
CA GLN A 151 -21.29 7.33 5.92
C GLN A 151 -21.17 8.72 5.26
N SER A 152 -20.40 8.82 4.18
CA SER A 152 -20.22 10.08 3.43
C SER A 152 -21.48 10.47 2.66
N GLY A 153 -22.15 9.51 2.02
CA GLY A 153 -23.41 9.75 1.32
C GLY A 153 -24.53 10.19 2.25
N PHE A 154 -24.64 9.59 3.45
CA PHE A 154 -25.58 10.04 4.47
C PHE A 154 -25.25 11.45 4.99
N SER A 155 -23.97 11.76 5.17
CA SER A 155 -23.55 13.10 5.61
C SER A 155 -23.84 14.18 4.58
N CYS A 156 -23.73 13.87 3.27
CA CYS A 156 -24.13 14.78 2.20
C CYS A 156 -25.64 15.00 2.19
N PHE A 157 -26.42 13.91 2.23
CA PHE A 157 -27.88 13.97 2.28
C PHE A 157 -28.40 14.79 3.46
N VAL A 158 -27.86 14.58 4.67
CA VAL A 158 -28.22 15.38 5.86
C VAL A 158 -27.86 16.85 5.67
N ARG A 159 -26.72 17.17 5.04
CA ARG A 159 -26.30 18.54 4.79
C ARG A 159 -27.22 19.24 3.78
N ASP A 160 -27.66 18.52 2.75
CA ASP A 160 -28.61 19.01 1.76
C ASP A 160 -30.01 19.23 2.38
N VAL A 161 -30.46 18.32 3.24
CA VAL A 161 -31.71 18.46 4.00
C VAL A 161 -31.65 19.66 4.97
N ILE A 162 -30.53 19.85 5.69
CA ILE A 162 -30.35 21.01 6.58
C ILE A 162 -30.28 22.31 5.76
N ALA A 163 -29.65 22.31 4.58
CA ALA A 163 -29.58 23.48 3.72
C ALA A 163 -30.96 23.87 3.16
N LEU A 164 -31.82 22.90 2.86
CA LEU A 164 -33.20 23.13 2.42
C LEU A 164 -34.14 23.57 3.55
N ASN A 165 -33.84 23.22 4.79
CA ASN A 165 -34.65 23.54 5.96
C ASN A 165 -34.10 24.74 6.77
N SER A 166 -33.08 25.43 6.25
CA SER A 166 -32.56 26.67 6.81
C SER A 166 -33.48 27.82 6.40
N PRO A 167 -34.22 28.45 7.34
CA PRO A 167 -35.11 29.55 7.01
C PRO A 167 -34.26 30.76 6.57
N TYR A 168 -34.32 31.06 5.28
CA TYR A 168 -34.28 32.45 4.82
C TYR A 168 -35.73 32.91 4.64
#